data_AF-S4P7U0-F1
#
_entry.id   AF-S4P7U0-F1
#
_cell.length_a   1.000
_cell.length_b   1.000
_cell.length_c   1.000
_cell.angle_alpha   90.00
_cell.angle_beta   90.00
_cell.angle_gamma   90.00
#
_symmetry.space_group_name_H-M   'P 1'
#
loop_
_entity.id
_entity.type
_entity.pdbx_description
1 polymer ?
#
loop_
_entity_poly.entity_id
_entity_poly.type
_entity_poly.pdbx_seq_one_letter_code
_entity_poly.pdbx_strand_id
1 'polypeptide(L)'
;MATILDLIKHYQHSIEKYPNDEQKILKCIDKLYNLGVTVQHLQDTGVGRTVNALRKEPGEVGQAARALVYKWKVMVASEESDQEGDIGNDTTNSYGYEYGKDCDSYPSESRNRLDKQ
;
A
#
# COMPACT_ATOMS: atom_id res chain seq x y z
N MET A 1 -17.16 18.81 25.90
CA MET A 1 -17.63 17.76 24.97
C MET A 1 -16.41 17.22 24.26
N ALA A 2 -16.12 15.92 24.37
CA ALA A 2 -15.00 15.35 23.64
C ALA A 2 -15.37 15.28 22.15
N THR A 3 -14.54 15.86 21.30
CA THR A 3 -14.73 15.80 19.85
C THR A 3 -14.11 14.51 19.30
N ILE A 4 -14.52 14.12 18.09
CA ILE A 4 -13.94 12.99 17.37
C ILE A 4 -12.40 13.12 17.28
N LEU A 5 -11.89 14.33 17.09
CA LEU A 5 -10.46 14.64 17.04
C LEU A 5 -9.73 14.29 18.35
N ASP A 6 -10.36 14.58 19.50
CA ASP A 6 -9.79 14.31 20.82
C ASP A 6 -9.68 12.80 21.06
N LEU A 7 -10.72 12.05 20.67
CA LEU A 7 -10.71 10.58 20.71
C LEU A 7 -9.62 10.00 19.82
N ILE A 8 -9.49 10.49 18.58
CA ILE A 8 -8.46 10.03 17.65
C ILE A 8 -7.06 10.27 18.23
N LYS A 9 -6.79 11.46 18.76
CA LYS A 9 -5.51 11.80 19.41
C LYS A 9 -5.24 10.94 20.64
N HIS A 10 -6.27 10.67 21.44
CA HIS A 10 -6.16 9.79 22.60
C HIS A 10 -5.80 8.35 22.20
N TYR A 11 -6.45 7.80 21.17
CA TYR A 11 -6.14 6.46 20.67
C TYR A 11 -4.77 6.39 20.02
N GLN A 12 -4.40 7.39 19.21
CA GLN A 12 -3.07 7.51 18.61
C GLN A 12 -1.98 7.47 19.68
N HIS A 13 -2.09 8.31 20.72
CA HIS A 13 -1.11 8.36 21.80
C HIS A 13 -1.07 7.05 22.59
N SER A 14 -2.22 6.41 22.78
CA SER A 14 -2.29 5.10 23.45
C SER A 14 -1.55 4.02 22.66
N ILE A 15 -1.65 4.02 21.34
CA ILE A 15 -0.95 3.03 20.51
C ILE A 15 0.56 3.26 20.54
N GLU A 16 1.03 4.50 20.38
CA GLU A 16 2.47 4.81 20.44
C GLU A 16 3.08 4.54 21.82
N LYS A 17 2.27 4.66 22.87
CA LYS A 17 2.70 4.39 24.25
C LYS A 17 2.74 2.91 24.61
N TYR A 18 1.92 2.08 23.95
CA TYR A 18 1.77 0.66 24.26
C TYR A 18 1.95 -0.23 23.01
N PRO A 19 3.12 -0.24 22.36
CA PRO A 19 3.39 -1.08 21.18
C PRO A 19 3.39 -2.58 21.51
N ASN A 20 3.67 -2.97 22.75
CA ASN A 20 3.72 -4.38 23.18
C ASN A 20 2.34 -5.04 23.38
N ASP A 21 1.26 -4.29 23.22
CA ASP A 21 -0.09 -4.67 23.67
C ASP A 21 -1.00 -4.79 22.45
N GLU A 22 -0.73 -5.79 21.60
CA GLU A 22 -1.36 -5.99 20.28
C GLU A 22 -2.89 -5.92 20.34
N GLN A 23 -3.51 -6.52 21.36
CA GLN A 23 -4.97 -6.49 21.52
C GLN A 23 -5.52 -5.07 21.72
N LYS A 24 -4.82 -4.23 22.48
CA LYS A 24 -5.23 -2.82 22.65
C LYS A 24 -5.09 -2.07 21.36
N ILE A 25 -4.01 -2.31 20.62
CA ILE A 25 -3.77 -1.67 19.34
C ILE A 25 -4.87 -2.04 18.35
N LEU A 26 -5.17 -3.33 18.20
CA LEU A 26 -6.27 -3.83 17.38
C LEU A 26 -7.60 -3.17 17.74
N LYS A 27 -7.90 -3.07 19.04
CA LYS A 27 -9.11 -2.42 19.54
C LYS A 27 -9.13 -0.91 19.25
N CYS A 28 -7.97 -0.25 19.23
CA CYS A 28 -7.86 1.16 18.85
C CYS A 28 -8.03 1.33 17.33
N ILE A 29 -7.44 0.46 16.51
CA ILE A 29 -7.59 0.46 15.05
C ILE A 29 -9.06 0.23 14.66
N ASP A 30 -9.71 -0.76 15.29
CA ASP A 30 -11.13 -1.06 15.05
C ASP A 30 -12.03 0.11 15.47
N LYS A 31 -11.76 0.73 16.62
CA LYS A 31 -12.46 1.94 17.04
C LYS A 31 -12.29 3.09 16.05
N LEU A 32 -11.07 3.32 15.56
CA LEU A 32 -10.79 4.34 14.53
C LEU A 32 -11.53 4.01 13.22
N TYR A 33 -11.64 2.74 12.85
CA TYR A 33 -12.38 2.31 11.68
C TYR A 33 -13.88 2.57 11.80
N ASN A 34 -14.46 2.30 12.98
CA ASN A 34 -15.89 2.47 13.27
C ASN A 34 -16.29 3.92 13.57
N LEU A 35 -15.34 4.79 13.94
CA LEU A 35 -15.61 6.18 14.35
C LEU A 35 -16.05 7.10 13.19
N GLY A 36 -16.11 6.61 11.94
CA GLY A 36 -16.51 7.44 10.80
C GLY A 36 -15.52 8.56 10.50
N VAL A 37 -14.23 8.23 10.50
CA VAL A 37 -13.16 9.20 10.24
C VAL A 37 -13.24 9.68 8.79
N THR A 38 -13.23 11.00 8.58
CA THR A 38 -13.21 11.65 7.25
C THR A 38 -11.84 12.23 6.93
N VAL A 39 -11.63 12.66 5.68
CA VAL A 39 -10.36 13.26 5.24
C VAL A 39 -9.98 14.49 6.07
N GLN A 40 -10.95 15.33 6.43
CA GLN A 40 -10.73 16.48 7.32
C GLN A 40 -10.16 16.06 8.69
N HIS A 41 -10.69 14.98 9.28
CA HIS A 41 -10.18 14.47 10.56
C HIS A 41 -8.77 13.88 10.43
N LEU A 42 -8.46 13.23 9.30
CA LEU A 42 -7.12 12.72 9.02
C LEU A 42 -6.08 13.83 8.93
N GLN A 43 -6.44 14.93 8.26
CA GLN A 43 -5.57 16.11 8.11
C GLN A 43 -5.37 16.84 9.43
N ASP A 44 -6.44 17.02 10.23
CA ASP A 44 -6.38 17.76 11.50
C ASP A 44 -5.64 16.97 12.61
N THR A 45 -5.87 15.66 12.71
CA THR A 45 -5.22 14.83 13.72
C THR A 45 -3.85 14.31 13.32
N GLY A 46 -3.60 14.14 12.02
CA GLY A 46 -2.37 13.50 11.52
C GLY A 46 -2.30 12.00 11.83
N VAL A 47 -3.41 11.35 12.24
CA VAL A 47 -3.45 9.93 12.62
C VAL A 47 -2.95 9.00 11.51
N GLY A 48 -3.06 9.41 10.24
CA GLY A 48 -2.53 8.66 9.10
C GLY A 48 -1.03 8.36 9.22
N ARG A 49 -0.24 9.23 9.87
CA ARG A 49 1.20 9.00 10.09
C ARG A 49 1.44 7.89 11.10
N THR A 50 0.70 7.87 12.21
CA THR A 50 0.83 6.83 13.25
C THR A 50 0.32 5.48 12.74
N VAL A 51 -0.80 5.44 12.00
CA VAL A 51 -1.26 4.18 11.37
C VAL A 51 -0.28 3.69 10.30
N ASN A 52 0.37 4.61 9.60
CA ASN A 52 1.45 4.25 8.68
C ASN A 52 2.70 3.69 9.39
N ALA A 53 2.96 4.06 10.64
CA ALA A 53 4.00 3.40 11.45
C ALA A 53 3.55 1.98 11.86
N LEU A 54 2.29 1.83 12.25
CA LEU A 54 1.70 0.54 12.66
C LEU A 54 1.76 -0.56 11.62
N ARG A 55 1.82 -0.24 10.32
CA ARG A 55 1.96 -1.25 9.24
C ARG A 55 3.27 -2.05 9.30
N LYS A 56 4.24 -1.58 10.10
CA LYS A 56 5.54 -2.21 10.35
C LYS A 56 5.45 -3.28 11.44
N GLU A 57 4.44 -3.23 12.30
CA GLU A 57 4.26 -4.21 13.34
C GLU A 57 3.93 -5.58 12.72
N PRO A 58 4.59 -6.67 13.15
CA PRO A 58 4.24 -8.01 12.73
C PRO A 58 2.89 -8.43 13.35
N GLY A 59 2.19 -9.38 12.72
CA GLY A 59 0.93 -9.92 13.23
C GLY A 59 -0.33 -9.24 12.66
N GLU A 60 -1.47 -9.50 13.31
CA GLU A 60 -2.78 -9.02 12.86
C GLU A 60 -2.90 -7.49 12.93
N VAL A 61 -2.17 -6.86 13.85
CA VAL A 61 -2.10 -5.39 13.99
C VAL A 61 -1.61 -4.74 12.70
N GLY A 62 -0.51 -5.25 12.12
CA GLY A 62 0.04 -4.72 10.88
C GLY A 62 -0.91 -4.90 9.70
N GLN A 63 -1.60 -6.04 9.62
CA GLN A 63 -2.60 -6.31 8.58
C GLN A 63 -3.81 -5.37 8.69
N ALA A 64 -4.36 -5.20 9.89
CA ALA A 64 -5.48 -4.29 10.16
C ALA A 64 -5.10 -2.83 9.85
N ALA A 65 -3.89 -2.41 10.25
CA ALA A 65 -3.38 -1.07 9.96
C ALA A 65 -3.23 -0.83 8.45
N ARG A 66 -2.72 -1.81 7.68
CA ARG A 66 -2.62 -1.71 6.20
C ARG A 66 -3.99 -1.55 5.56
N ALA A 67 -4.98 -2.34 5.98
CA ALA A 67 -6.35 -2.24 5.47
C ALA A 67 -6.97 -0.86 5.77
N LEU A 68 -6.76 -0.33 6.98
CA LEU A 68 -7.22 0.99 7.38
C LEU A 68 -6.56 2.10 6.54
N VAL A 69 -5.23 2.07 6.37
CA VAL A 69 -4.50 3.04 5.52
C VAL A 69 -4.96 2.95 4.07
N TYR A 70 -5.21 1.75 3.55
CA TYR A 70 -5.71 1.58 2.19
C TYR A 70 -7.09 2.22 2.04
N LYS A 71 -8.04 1.91 2.93
CA LYS A 71 -9.37 2.51 2.91
C LYS A 71 -9.31 4.04 3.00
N TRP A 72 -8.46 4.58 3.86
CA TRP A 72 -8.27 6.03 3.96
C TRP A 72 -7.62 6.63 2.73
N LYS A 73 -6.61 5.98 2.13
CA LYS A 73 -6.01 6.43 0.87
C LYS A 73 -7.04 6.46 -0.25
N VAL A 74 -7.87 5.42 -0.36
CA VAL A 74 -8.96 5.36 -1.33
C VAL A 74 -9.97 6.48 -1.05
N MET A 75 -10.40 6.66 0.20
CA MET A 75 -11.30 7.75 0.58
C MET A 75 -10.73 9.13 0.21
N VAL A 76 -9.46 9.39 0.52
CA VAL A 76 -8.76 10.65 0.16
C VAL A 76 -8.68 10.82 -1.35
N ALA A 77 -8.29 9.77 -2.07
CA ALA A 77 -8.17 9.79 -3.53
C ALA A 77 -9.54 9.94 -4.21
N SER A 78 -10.59 9.33 -3.67
CA SER A 78 -11.96 9.43 -4.19
C SER A 78 -12.59 10.79 -3.91
N GLU A 79 -12.30 11.45 -2.78
CA GLU A 79 -12.70 12.85 -2.57
C GLU A 79 -11.95 13.81 -3.50
N GLU A 80 -10.76 13.45 -3.98
CA GLU A 80 -9.94 14.24 -4.92
C GLU A 80 -10.21 13.88 -6.40
N SER A 81 -10.80 12.71 -6.67
CA SER A 81 -11.02 12.19 -8.01
C SER A 81 -12.26 11.30 -8.04
N ASP A 82 -13.37 11.86 -8.52
CA ASP A 82 -14.47 11.10 -9.10
C ASP A 82 -13.98 10.32 -10.35
N GLN A 83 -13.18 9.25 -10.19
CA GLN A 83 -12.96 8.26 -11.25
C GLN A 83 -12.24 6.99 -10.76
N GLU A 84 -13.01 5.90 -10.82
CA GLU A 84 -12.60 4.52 -11.13
C GLU A 84 -11.57 3.84 -10.22
N GLY A 85 -12.06 2.93 -9.37
CA GLY A 85 -11.22 2.00 -8.64
C GLY A 85 -10.78 0.82 -9.50
N ASP A 86 -9.59 0.29 -9.21
CA ASP A 86 -9.36 -1.15 -9.05
C ASP A 86 -8.04 -1.41 -8.31
N ILE A 87 -8.00 -2.55 -7.65
CA ILE A 87 -7.06 -3.03 -6.64
C ILE A 87 -5.77 -3.57 -7.30
N GLY A 88 -4.61 -3.41 -6.67
CA GLY A 88 -3.36 -3.93 -7.22
C GLY A 88 -2.18 -3.94 -6.26
N ASN A 89 -2.32 -4.70 -5.18
CA ASN A 89 -1.23 -5.19 -4.34
C ASN A 89 -0.22 -6.04 -5.15
N ASP A 90 0.81 -5.44 -5.75
CA ASP A 90 2.00 -6.18 -6.14
C ASP A 90 3.15 -5.91 -5.17
N THR A 91 3.28 -6.80 -4.19
CA THR A 91 4.56 -7.13 -3.59
C THR A 91 4.97 -8.45 -4.19
N THR A 92 5.57 -8.41 -5.39
CA THR A 92 6.32 -9.54 -5.92
C THR A 92 7.68 -9.04 -6.44
N ASN A 93 8.59 -8.78 -5.50
CA ASN A 93 10.02 -8.92 -5.78
C ASN A 93 10.23 -10.35 -6.28
N SER A 94 10.57 -10.55 -7.57
CA SER A 94 11.56 -11.53 -8.06
C SER A 94 11.77 -11.47 -9.59
N TYR A 95 13.00 -11.11 -10.01
CA TYR A 95 13.80 -11.64 -11.14
C TYR A 95 13.19 -12.02 -12.51
N GLY A 96 13.18 -11.11 -13.48
CA GLY A 96 12.87 -11.45 -14.88
C GLY A 96 13.67 -10.63 -15.88
N TYR A 97 14.99 -10.80 -15.88
CA TYR A 97 15.87 -10.50 -17.01
C TYR A 97 15.36 -11.11 -18.34
N GLU A 98 14.52 -10.38 -19.07
CA GLU A 98 14.25 -10.66 -20.48
C GLU A 98 15.49 -10.31 -21.31
N TYR A 99 16.40 -11.27 -21.44
CA TYR A 99 17.21 -11.39 -22.65
C TYR A 99 16.27 -11.80 -23.78
N GLY A 100 15.74 -10.79 -24.47
CA GLY A 100 15.07 -10.93 -25.75
C GLY A 100 16.00 -11.66 -26.72
N LYS A 101 15.58 -12.86 -27.11
CA LYS A 101 16.09 -13.60 -28.26
C LYS A 101 15.62 -12.87 -29.52
N ASP A 102 16.49 -12.12 -30.17
CA ASP A 102 16.33 -11.77 -31.58
C ASP A 102 17.04 -12.85 -32.41
N CYS A 103 16.39 -13.99 -32.54
CA CYS A 103 16.72 -14.98 -33.54
C CYS A 103 16.14 -14.54 -34.89
N ASP A 104 16.81 -13.61 -35.57
CA ASP A 104 16.55 -13.34 -36.99
C ASP A 104 17.14 -14.48 -37.83
N SER A 105 16.27 -15.42 -38.19
CA SER A 105 16.53 -16.47 -39.19
C SER A 105 15.58 -16.30 -40.36
N TYR A 106 16.03 -15.65 -41.43
CA TYR A 106 15.54 -15.86 -42.80
C TYR A 106 16.43 -15.10 -43.81
N PRO A 107 16.44 -15.47 -45.10
CA PRO A 107 16.61 -16.81 -45.66
C PRO A 107 17.72 -16.81 -46.75
N SER A 108 17.98 -18.00 -47.27
CA SER A 108 18.95 -18.32 -48.32
C SER A 108 18.85 -17.43 -49.57
N GLU A 109 19.96 -16.82 -49.98
CA GLU A 109 20.14 -16.41 -51.39
C GLU A 109 21.49 -16.92 -51.91
N SER A 110 21.37 -17.95 -52.75
CA SER A 110 22.41 -18.57 -53.54
C SER A 110 23.20 -17.54 -54.36
N ARG A 111 24.51 -17.41 -54.12
CA ARG A 111 25.46 -16.96 -55.16
C ARG A 111 26.67 -17.87 -55.22
N ASN A 112 26.56 -18.73 -56.22
CA ASN A 112 27.57 -19.54 -56.87
C ASN A 112 28.85 -18.72 -57.20
N ARG A 113 30.04 -19.32 -56.93
CA ARG A 113 31.37 -19.18 -57.60
C ARG A 113 32.44 -19.64 -56.60
N LEU A 114 32.82 -20.91 -56.56
CA LEU A 114 33.76 -21.64 -57.42
C LEU A 114 35.20 -21.07 -57.40
N ASP A 115 36.10 -21.89 -56.81
CA ASP A 115 37.56 -22.08 -57.00
C ASP A 115 38.47 -20.84 -57.05
N LYS A 116 39.35 -20.62 -56.06
CA LYS A 116 40.66 -21.28 -55.84
C LYS A 116 41.65 -21.02 -56.98
N GLN A 117 42.68 -20.24 -56.65
CA GLN A 117 44.03 -20.40 -57.18
C GLN A 117 45.01 -20.24 -56.02
#